data_AF-A0A1S7QT45-F1
#
_entry.id   AF-A0A1S7QT45-F1
#
_cell.length_a   1.000
_cell.length_b   1.000
_cell.length_c   1.000
_cell.angle_alpha   90.00
_cell.angle_beta   90.00
_cell.angle_gamma   90.00
#
_symmetry.space_group_name_H-M   'P 1'
#
loop_
_entity.id
_entity.type
_entity.pdbx_description
1 polymer ?
#
loop_
_entity_poly.entity_id
_entity_poly.type
_entity_poly.pdbx_seq_one_letter_code
_entity_poly.pdbx_strand_id
1 'polypeptide(L)'
;MDFSASYDANAKVTAGPMDDGNTYYGITEGSYFWSVVMDWVTAGNVIEPYVENTPEPATVVYAVDLWTRLDGGGDGNSGEVAQVIAEIEQQPIRIRKIFDSATSYRSDHELWPLLQQIATTLFGAERAAEILAPSV
;
A
#
# COMPACT_ATOMS: atom_id res chain seq x y z
N MET A 1 1.47 -25.38 17.73
CA MET A 1 2.17 -24.46 16.82
C MET A 1 3.61 -24.88 16.84
N ASP A 2 4.23 -25.05 15.69
CA ASP A 2 5.63 -25.47 15.61
C ASP A 2 6.54 -24.26 15.89
N PHE A 3 7.70 -24.52 16.50
CA PHE A 3 8.70 -23.49 16.76
C PHE A 3 9.21 -22.91 15.45
N SER A 4 9.28 -21.58 15.37
CA SER A 4 9.91 -20.85 14.28
C SER A 4 10.83 -19.76 14.81
N ALA A 5 11.75 -19.31 13.96
CA ALA A 5 12.63 -18.19 14.25
C ALA A 5 12.87 -17.34 12.99
N SER A 6 12.90 -16.02 13.15
CA SER A 6 13.18 -15.07 12.07
C SER A 6 14.04 -13.90 12.54
N TYR A 7 14.85 -13.33 11.64
CA TYR A 7 15.61 -12.11 11.91
C TYR A 7 14.74 -10.86 11.73
N ASP A 8 14.98 -9.84 12.57
CA ASP A 8 14.52 -8.47 12.39
C ASP A 8 15.54 -7.61 11.63
N ALA A 9 15.17 -6.36 11.33
CA ALA A 9 16.02 -5.40 10.62
C ALA A 9 17.35 -5.07 11.34
N ASN A 10 17.47 -5.38 12.64
CA ASN A 10 18.65 -5.15 13.45
C ASN A 10 19.43 -6.46 13.73
N ALA A 11 19.18 -7.50 12.94
CA ALA A 11 19.77 -8.84 13.08
C ALA A 11 19.48 -9.51 14.43
N LYS A 12 18.40 -9.12 15.12
CA LYS A 12 17.91 -9.83 16.31
C LYS A 12 16.88 -10.87 15.91
N VAL A 13 16.72 -11.89 16.73
CA VAL A 13 15.82 -13.01 16.43
C VAL A 13 14.49 -12.85 17.16
N THR A 14 13.40 -13.08 16.43
CA THR A 14 12.09 -13.39 16.99
C THR A 14 11.91 -14.90 16.93
N ALA A 15 11.61 -15.56 18.04
CA ALA A 15 11.42 -17.01 18.06
C ALA A 15 10.34 -17.48 19.04
N GLY A 16 9.67 -18.58 18.68
CA GLY A 16 8.68 -19.24 19.51
C GLY A 16 7.70 -20.11 18.72
N PRO A 17 6.69 -20.69 19.39
CA PRO A 17 6.45 -20.59 20.83
C PRO A 17 7.50 -21.37 21.65
N MET A 18 7.90 -20.83 22.79
CA MET A 18 8.76 -21.51 23.78
C MET A 18 7.94 -22.46 24.67
N ASP A 19 8.58 -23.12 25.63
CA ASP A 19 7.94 -24.05 26.59
C ASP A 19 6.82 -23.38 27.42
N ASP A 20 6.87 -22.07 27.61
CA ASP A 20 5.84 -21.28 28.29
C ASP A 20 4.71 -20.82 27.35
N GLY A 21 4.77 -21.20 26.07
CA GLY A 21 3.82 -20.85 25.02
C GLY A 21 4.04 -19.48 24.37
N ASN A 22 5.05 -18.71 24.79
CA ASN A 22 5.26 -17.34 24.30
C ASN A 22 6.26 -17.25 23.14
N THR A 23 6.09 -16.23 22.31
CA THR A 23 7.07 -15.80 21.30
C THR A 23 7.88 -14.63 21.86
N TYR A 24 9.19 -14.72 21.77
CA TYR A 24 10.12 -13.71 22.26
C TYR A 24 10.76 -12.97 21.10
N TYR A 25 10.93 -11.66 21.26
CA TYR A 25 11.48 -10.75 20.27
C TYR A 25 12.84 -10.23 20.73
N GLY A 26 13.70 -9.87 19.78
CA GLY A 26 14.97 -9.22 20.10
C GLY A 26 16.02 -10.14 20.72
N ILE A 27 15.91 -11.46 20.52
CA ILE A 27 16.85 -12.46 21.02
C ILE A 27 18.20 -12.27 20.30
N THR A 28 19.27 -12.21 21.09
CA THR A 28 20.67 -12.10 20.66
C THR A 28 21.49 -13.25 21.25
N GLU A 29 22.75 -13.39 20.85
CA GLU A 29 23.67 -14.40 21.41
C GLU A 29 23.79 -14.37 22.94
N GLY A 30 23.63 -13.20 23.56
CA GLY A 30 23.65 -13.03 25.01
C GLY A 30 22.32 -13.28 25.71
N SER A 31 21.26 -13.60 24.96
CA SER A 31 19.92 -13.79 25.51
C SER A 31 19.75 -15.21 26.08
N TYR A 32 18.97 -15.32 27.15
CA TYR A 32 18.65 -16.61 27.79
C TYR A 32 18.09 -17.64 26.79
N PHE A 33 17.25 -17.21 25.86
CA PHE A 33 16.61 -18.08 24.87
C PHE A 33 17.47 -18.39 23.64
N TRP A 34 18.70 -17.90 23.56
CA TRP A 34 19.56 -18.14 22.40
C TRP A 34 19.91 -19.62 22.21
N SER A 35 20.11 -20.36 23.30
CA SER A 35 20.38 -21.80 23.23
C SER A 35 19.24 -22.57 22.57
N VAL A 36 17.99 -22.20 22.85
CA VAL A 36 16.80 -22.85 22.26
C VAL A 36 16.77 -22.62 20.75
N VAL A 37 17.05 -21.39 20.30
CA VAL A 37 17.14 -21.07 18.86
C VAL A 37 18.25 -21.90 18.20
N MET A 38 19.41 -22.02 18.85
CA MET A 38 20.55 -22.76 18.30
C MET A 38 20.35 -24.27 18.26
N ASP A 39 19.68 -24.85 19.26
CA ASP A 39 19.31 -26.28 19.26
C ASP A 39 18.36 -26.57 18.10
N TRP A 40 17.38 -25.69 17.85
CA TRP A 40 16.47 -25.79 16.72
C TRP A 40 17.18 -25.67 15.37
N VAL A 41 18.15 -24.75 15.23
CA VAL A 41 19.00 -24.64 14.03
C VAL A 41 19.87 -25.89 13.84
N THR A 42 20.44 -26.43 14.93
CA THR A 42 21.27 -27.64 14.92
C THR A 42 20.46 -28.88 14.50
N ALA A 43 19.14 -28.89 14.75
CA ALA A 43 18.22 -29.90 14.25
C ALA A 43 17.94 -29.80 12.74
N GLY A 44 18.57 -28.86 12.03
CA GLY A 44 18.49 -28.70 10.58
C GLY A 44 17.53 -27.61 10.10
N ASN A 45 16.99 -26.80 11.01
CA ASN A 45 16.16 -25.66 10.66
C ASN A 45 17.00 -24.41 10.38
N VAL A 46 16.39 -23.40 9.78
CA VAL A 46 17.05 -22.13 9.45
C VAL A 46 16.27 -20.98 10.05
N ILE A 47 16.98 -20.01 10.62
CA ILE A 47 16.37 -18.75 11.03
C ILE A 47 15.98 -18.02 9.75
N GLU A 48 14.69 -17.71 9.60
CA GLU A 48 14.18 -17.02 8.42
C GLU A 48 14.87 -15.66 8.28
N PRO A 49 15.37 -15.31 7.09
CA PRO A 49 16.02 -14.02 6.89
C PRO A 49 15.02 -12.90 7.10
N TYR A 50 15.53 -11.74 7.53
CA TYR A 50 14.72 -10.53 7.51
C TYR A 50 14.35 -10.20 6.07
N VAL A 51 13.05 -10.15 5.80
CA VAL A 51 12.51 -9.64 4.53
C VAL A 51 11.97 -8.25 4.80
N GLU A 52 12.68 -7.24 4.30
CA GLU A 52 12.19 -5.87 4.31
C GLU A 52 10.92 -5.81 3.44
N ASN A 53 9.77 -5.59 4.09
CA ASN A 53 8.55 -5.25 3.37
C ASN A 53 8.59 -3.74 3.06
N THR A 54 9.43 -3.35 2.09
CA THR A 54 9.34 -2.02 1.52
C THR A 54 8.02 -1.96 0.75
N PRO A 55 7.06 -1.09 1.13
CA PRO A 55 5.84 -0.95 0.36
C PRO A 55 6.19 -0.58 -1.07
N GLU A 56 5.53 -1.20 -2.04
CA GLU A 56 5.74 -0.86 -3.44
C GLU A 56 5.46 0.64 -3.66
N PRO A 57 6.27 1.34 -4.47
CA PRO A 57 6.04 2.75 -4.74
C PRO A 57 4.68 2.91 -5.41
N ALA A 58 3.74 3.54 -4.71
CA ALA A 58 2.43 3.85 -5.23
C ALA A 58 2.45 5.19 -5.99
N THR A 59 1.79 5.25 -7.14
CA THR A 59 1.46 6.53 -7.77
C THR A 59 0.56 7.31 -6.83
N VAL A 60 0.89 8.57 -6.58
CA VAL A 60 0.09 9.49 -5.77
C VAL A 60 -0.35 10.64 -6.65
N VAL A 61 -1.65 10.91 -6.68
CA VAL A 61 -2.25 12.08 -7.34
C VAL A 61 -2.97 12.91 -6.29
N TYR A 62 -2.50 14.12 -6.03
CA TYR A 62 -3.20 15.05 -5.14
C TYR A 62 -4.51 15.51 -5.79
N ALA A 63 -5.54 15.70 -4.97
CA ALA A 63 -6.84 16.14 -5.47
C ALA A 63 -6.75 17.46 -6.23
N VAL A 64 -5.92 18.39 -5.78
CA VAL A 64 -5.67 19.67 -6.47
C VAL A 64 -5.15 19.45 -7.89
N ASP A 65 -4.18 18.56 -8.07
CA ASP A 65 -3.61 18.27 -9.39
C ASP A 65 -4.60 17.54 -10.28
N LEU A 66 -5.33 16.55 -9.74
CA LEU A 66 -6.39 15.84 -10.46
C LEU A 66 -7.41 16.83 -11.05
N TRP A 67 -7.95 17.71 -10.21
CA TRP A 67 -8.98 18.66 -10.63
C TRP A 67 -8.44 19.73 -11.57
N THR A 68 -7.20 20.19 -11.36
CA THR A 68 -6.55 21.16 -12.23
C THR A 68 -6.29 20.60 -13.62
N ARG A 69 -5.98 19.30 -13.74
CA ARG A 69 -5.75 18.63 -15.02
C ARG A 69 -7.05 18.36 -15.79
N LEU A 70 -8.13 18.03 -15.09
CA LEU A 70 -9.44 17.82 -15.70
C LEU A 70 -9.94 19.07 -16.43
N ASP A 71 -9.76 20.27 -15.87
CA ASP A 71 -10.14 21.50 -16.60
C ASP A 71 -9.00 22.05 -17.50
N GLY A 72 -7.93 21.27 -17.70
CA GLY A 72 -6.63 21.69 -18.22
C GLY A 72 -6.17 21.05 -19.54
N GLY A 73 -7.08 20.60 -20.41
CA GLY A 73 -6.77 20.56 -21.85
C GLY A 73 -6.55 21.99 -22.36
N GLY A 74 -5.81 22.23 -23.45
CA GLY A 74 -5.41 23.58 -23.93
C GLY A 74 -6.54 24.62 -24.13
N ASP A 75 -7.78 24.15 -23.98
CA ASP A 75 -9.10 24.74 -23.80
C ASP A 75 -9.43 25.73 -22.69
N GLY A 76 -9.03 25.32 -21.47
CA GLY A 76 -9.58 25.79 -20.21
C GLY A 76 -11.10 25.57 -20.02
N ASN A 77 -11.77 24.75 -20.84
CA ASN A 77 -13.25 24.69 -20.85
C ASN A 77 -13.86 23.40 -21.42
N SER A 78 -13.26 22.24 -21.12
CA SER A 78 -13.67 20.94 -21.68
C SER A 78 -14.85 20.28 -20.93
N GLY A 79 -15.24 20.80 -19.77
CA GLY A 79 -16.33 20.24 -18.96
C GLY A 79 -16.03 18.86 -18.35
N GLU A 80 -14.76 18.42 -18.41
CA GLU A 80 -14.30 17.11 -17.91
C GLU A 80 -14.60 16.98 -16.41
N VAL A 81 -14.46 18.06 -15.63
CA VAL A 81 -14.84 18.06 -14.20
C VAL A 81 -16.31 17.71 -14.00
N ALA A 82 -17.22 18.31 -14.77
CA ALA A 82 -18.65 18.04 -14.65
C ALA A 82 -18.99 16.59 -15.01
N GLN A 83 -18.31 16.03 -16.02
CA GLN A 83 -18.49 14.62 -16.43
C GLN A 83 -18.00 13.66 -15.34
N VAL A 84 -16.83 13.93 -14.76
CA VAL A 84 -16.29 13.12 -13.65
C VAL A 84 -17.19 13.19 -12.43
N ILE A 85 -17.68 14.38 -12.06
CA ILE A 85 -18.64 14.54 -10.94
C ILE A 85 -19.91 13.72 -11.19
N ALA A 86 -20.47 13.76 -12.40
CA ALA A 86 -21.66 13.00 -12.76
C ALA A 86 -21.46 11.48 -12.62
N GLU A 87 -20.29 10.96 -12.96
CA GLU A 87 -19.95 9.53 -12.79
C GLU A 87 -19.75 9.15 -11.31
N ILE A 88 -19.16 10.05 -10.52
CA ILE A 88 -19.00 9.85 -9.07
C ILE A 88 -20.36 9.86 -8.37
N GLU A 89 -21.30 10.72 -8.79
CA GLU A 89 -22.64 10.81 -8.21
C GLU A 89 -23.44 9.50 -8.32
N GLN A 90 -23.13 8.66 -9.31
CA GLN A 90 -23.74 7.34 -9.50
C GLN A 90 -23.19 6.28 -8.52
N GLN A 91 -22.10 6.56 -7.82
CA GLN A 91 -21.44 5.60 -6.95
C GLN A 91 -22.17 5.42 -5.60
N PRO A 92 -21.97 4.28 -4.90
CA PRO A 92 -22.48 4.09 -3.55
C PRO A 92 -22.06 5.24 -2.61
N ILE A 93 -22.91 5.58 -1.63
CA ILE A 93 -22.68 6.74 -0.75
C ILE A 93 -21.32 6.71 -0.04
N ARG A 94 -20.83 5.52 0.32
CA ARG A 94 -19.49 5.33 0.89
C ARG A 94 -18.42 5.85 -0.04
N ILE A 95 -18.44 5.43 -1.31
CA ILE A 95 -17.45 5.81 -2.32
C ILE A 95 -17.47 7.31 -2.56
N ARG A 96 -18.67 7.90 -2.73
CA ARG A 96 -18.84 9.35 -2.86
C ARG A 96 -18.19 10.11 -1.71
N LYS A 97 -18.45 9.70 -0.47
CA LYS A 97 -17.88 10.35 0.73
C LYS A 97 -16.36 10.22 0.81
N ILE A 98 -15.78 9.08 0.42
CA ILE A 98 -14.32 8.93 0.38
C ILE A 98 -13.74 9.83 -0.70
N PHE A 99 -14.35 9.87 -1.88
CA PHE A 99 -13.90 10.72 -2.99
C PHE A 99 -13.93 12.21 -2.62
N ASP A 100 -15.06 12.69 -2.09
CA ASP A 100 -15.24 14.09 -1.69
C ASP A 100 -14.24 14.56 -0.61
N SER A 101 -13.82 13.64 0.27
CA SER A 101 -12.92 13.94 1.39
C SER A 101 -11.45 13.64 1.12
N ALA A 102 -11.14 12.97 0.00
CA ALA A 102 -9.78 12.59 -0.35
C ALA A 102 -8.94 13.82 -0.69
N THR A 103 -7.80 13.96 -0.02
CA THR A 103 -6.76 14.94 -0.38
C THR A 103 -5.79 14.39 -1.42
N SER A 104 -5.73 13.06 -1.56
CA SER A 104 -4.91 12.34 -2.54
C SER A 104 -5.54 11.00 -2.92
N TYR A 105 -5.20 10.54 -4.11
CA TYR A 105 -5.57 9.24 -4.66
C TYR A 105 -4.29 8.45 -4.91
N ARG A 106 -4.22 7.22 -4.37
CA ARG A 106 -3.03 6.38 -4.44
C ARG A 106 -3.28 5.11 -5.22
N SER A 107 -2.32 4.65 -6.00
CA SER A 107 -2.47 3.43 -6.82
C SER A 107 -2.68 2.15 -6.05
N ASP A 108 -2.29 2.12 -4.78
CA ASP A 108 -2.48 1.02 -3.84
C ASP A 108 -3.79 1.14 -3.01
N HIS A 109 -4.62 2.15 -3.30
CA HIS A 109 -5.90 2.38 -2.61
C HIS A 109 -7.09 1.84 -3.40
N GLU A 110 -8.15 1.42 -2.68
CA GLU A 110 -9.37 0.83 -3.26
C GLU A 110 -10.10 1.72 -4.27
N LEU A 111 -9.88 3.04 -4.24
CA LEU A 111 -10.51 3.98 -5.16
C LEU A 111 -9.81 4.09 -6.52
N TRP A 112 -8.55 3.67 -6.61
CA TRP A 112 -7.75 3.88 -7.82
C TRP A 112 -8.29 3.14 -9.05
N PRO A 113 -8.76 1.88 -8.96
CA PRO A 113 -9.36 1.21 -10.11
C PRO A 113 -10.59 1.95 -10.64
N LEU A 114 -11.42 2.51 -9.74
CA LEU A 114 -12.59 3.29 -10.12
C LEU A 114 -12.19 4.59 -10.83
N LEU A 115 -11.20 5.30 -10.29
CA LEU A 115 -10.69 6.54 -10.88
C LEU A 115 -10.13 6.29 -12.29
N GLN A 116 -9.33 5.23 -12.47
CA GLN A 116 -8.84 4.81 -13.79
C GLN A 116 -9.97 4.45 -14.74
N GLN A 117 -10.97 3.70 -14.27
CA GLN A 117 -12.12 3.32 -15.08
C GLN A 117 -12.91 4.55 -15.56
N ILE A 118 -13.23 5.48 -14.66
CA ILE A 118 -13.96 6.72 -15.00
C ILE A 118 -13.16 7.53 -16.03
N ALA A 119 -11.89 7.81 -15.76
CA ALA A 119 -11.05 8.61 -16.65
C ALA A 119 -10.88 7.95 -18.04
N THR A 120 -10.66 6.64 -18.08
CA THR A 120 -10.51 5.89 -19.35
C THR A 120 -11.81 5.84 -20.13
N THR A 121 -12.95 5.69 -19.46
CA THR A 121 -14.27 5.61 -20.09
C THR A 121 -14.69 6.95 -20.68
N LEU A 122 -14.45 8.04 -19.94
CA LEU A 122 -14.84 9.39 -20.35
C LEU A 122 -13.89 9.98 -21.42
N PHE A 123 -12.58 9.75 -21.28
CA PHE A 123 -11.57 10.51 -22.03
C PHE A 123 -10.63 9.64 -22.87
N GLY A 124 -10.73 8.32 -22.76
CA GLY A 124 -9.79 7.38 -23.40
C GLY A 124 -8.48 7.23 -22.62
N ALA A 125 -7.69 6.22 -23.01
CA ALA A 125 -6.51 5.79 -22.25
C ALA A 125 -5.39 6.85 -22.20
N GLU A 126 -5.17 7.58 -23.30
CA GLU A 126 -4.11 8.59 -23.38
C GLU A 126 -4.39 9.76 -22.43
N ARG A 127 -5.58 10.35 -22.52
CA ARG A 127 -5.99 11.45 -21.63
C ARG A 127 -6.11 11.01 -20.17
N ALA A 128 -6.58 9.79 -19.92
CA ALA A 128 -6.59 9.22 -18.58
C ALA A 128 -5.18 9.12 -17.97
N ALA A 129 -4.17 8.74 -18.76
CA ALA A 129 -2.78 8.69 -18.30
C ALA A 129 -2.24 10.08 -17.93
N GLU A 130 -2.61 11.13 -18.67
CA GLU A 130 -2.24 12.51 -18.35
C GLU A 130 -2.90 12.98 -17.04
N ILE A 131 -4.21 12.76 -16.90
CA ILE A 131 -4.98 13.14 -15.71
C ILE A 131 -4.42 12.44 -14.46
N LEU A 132 -4.10 11.15 -14.58
CA LEU A 132 -3.65 10.28 -13.48
C LEU A 132 -2.14 10.18 -13.33
N ALA A 133 -1.37 11.04 -14.03
CA ALA A 133 0.07 11.11 -13.86
C ALA A 133 0.45 11.40 -12.39
N PRO A 134 1.56 10.87 -11.87
CA PRO A 134 2.02 11.19 -10.52
C PRO A 134 2.07 12.70 -10.27
N SER A 135 1.61 13.14 -9.11
CA SER A 135 1.82 14.51 -8.61
C SER A 135 3.29 14.73 -8.27
N VAL A 136 3.77 15.97 -8.47
CA VAL A 136 5.18 16.38 -8.27
C VAL A 136 5.27 17.40 -7.15
#